data_AF-A0A7Y7WCZ1-F1
#
_entry.id   AF-A0A7Y7WCZ1-F1
#
_cell.length_a   1.000
_cell.length_b   1.000
_cell.length_c   1.000
_cell.angle_alpha   90.00
_cell.angle_beta   90.00
_cell.angle_gamma   90.00
#
_symmetry.space_group_name_H-M   'P 1'
#
loop_
_entity.id
_entity.type
_entity.pdbx_description
1 polymer ?
#
loop_
_entity_poly.entity_id
_entity_poly.type
_entity_poly.pdbx_seq_one_letter_code
_entity_poly.pdbx_strand_id
1 'polypeptide(L)'
;MMLCYGLIDAPTNFTVADDWAPSEPMVAGWILMSEQWPATRPDRFGDWIARPTGLWEWVKYPDPPFAVVYHEGKLKNADTMEEIAIETLPGNVAARLDALETPPPPLLPES
;
A
#
# COMPACT_ATOMS: atom_id res chain seq x y z
N MET A 1 7.92 -20.87 12.36
CA MET A 1 7.99 -20.08 11.11
C MET A 1 6.76 -19.17 11.06
N MET A 2 6.81 -17.98 10.46
CA MET A 2 5.57 -17.19 10.29
C MET A 2 4.91 -17.52 8.95
N LEU A 3 3.58 -17.61 8.94
CA LEU A 3 2.75 -17.68 7.74
C LEU A 3 2.27 -16.27 7.38
N CYS A 4 2.17 -15.97 6.09
CA CYS A 4 1.68 -14.68 5.61
C CYS A 4 0.42 -14.89 4.77
N TYR A 5 -0.63 -14.15 5.09
CA TYR A 5 -1.88 -14.15 4.34
C TYR A 5 -2.06 -12.82 3.62
N GLY A 6 -2.46 -12.88 2.36
CA GLY A 6 -2.79 -11.72 1.54
C GLY A 6 -4.27 -11.68 1.19
N LEU A 7 -4.85 -10.48 1.18
CA LEU A 7 -6.19 -10.27 0.64
C LEU A 7 -6.10 -10.14 -0.88
N ILE A 8 -6.74 -11.05 -1.61
CA ILE A 8 -6.70 -11.11 -3.08
C ILE A 8 -7.08 -9.75 -3.67
N ASP A 9 -6.29 -9.32 -4.65
CA ASP A 9 -6.42 -8.07 -5.40
C ASP A 9 -6.33 -6.79 -4.53
N ALA A 10 -5.81 -6.90 -3.30
CA ALA A 10 -5.52 -5.78 -2.41
C ALA A 10 -4.07 -5.80 -1.89
N PRO A 11 -3.54 -4.64 -1.46
CA PRO A 11 -2.22 -4.55 -0.82
C PRO A 11 -2.26 -4.88 0.69
N THR A 12 -3.28 -5.62 1.13
CA THR A 12 -3.51 -5.90 2.55
C THR A 12 -2.96 -7.29 2.88
N ASN A 13 -2.21 -7.38 3.99
CA ASN A 13 -1.65 -8.63 4.47
C ASN A 13 -1.66 -8.68 6.00
N PHE A 14 -1.53 -9.89 6.54
CA PHE A 14 -1.17 -10.11 7.94
C PHE A 14 -0.32 -11.37 8.09
N THR A 15 0.40 -11.46 9.21
CA THR A 15 1.22 -12.62 9.54
C THR A 15 0.72 -13.30 10.80
N VAL A 16 0.84 -14.63 10.84
CA VAL A 16 0.51 -15.47 11.99
C VAL A 16 1.61 -16.47 12.24
N ALA A 17 1.63 -17.07 13.44
CA ALA A 17 2.49 -18.21 13.72
C ALA A 17 2.09 -19.44 12.87
N ASP A 18 3.02 -20.36 12.64
CA ASP A 18 2.77 -21.59 11.86
C ASP A 18 1.88 -22.60 12.57
N ASP A 19 1.80 -22.53 13.90
CA ASP A 19 0.89 -23.31 14.73
C ASP A 19 -0.51 -22.69 14.84
N TRP A 20 -0.73 -21.54 14.19
CA TRP A 20 -2.04 -20.90 14.16
C TRP A 20 -3.02 -21.74 13.33
N ALA A 21 -3.96 -22.39 14.02
CA ALA A 21 -5.13 -22.97 13.41
C ALA A 21 -6.27 -21.94 13.43
N PRO A 22 -6.80 -21.50 12.27
CA PRO A 22 -7.97 -20.65 12.25
C PRO A 22 -9.15 -21.37 12.92
N SER A 23 -9.74 -20.75 13.95
CA SER A 23 -10.93 -21.29 14.65
C SER A 23 -12.21 -21.18 13.83
N GLU A 24 -12.19 -20.42 12.73
CA GLU A 24 -13.28 -20.20 11.78
C GLU A 24 -12.72 -20.30 10.35
N PRO A 25 -13.53 -20.64 9.33
CA PRO A 25 -13.07 -20.52 7.96
C PRO A 25 -12.59 -19.09 7.72
N MET A 26 -11.37 -18.94 7.20
CA MET A 26 -10.85 -17.63 6.84
C MET A 26 -11.88 -16.89 5.98
N VAL A 27 -12.04 -15.59 6.25
CA VAL A 27 -12.90 -14.71 5.47
C VAL A 27 -12.58 -14.88 3.99
N ALA A 28 -13.62 -15.00 3.17
CA ALA A 28 -13.46 -15.17 1.73
C ALA A 28 -12.56 -14.07 1.14
N GLY A 29 -11.65 -14.46 0.25
CA GLY A 29 -10.72 -13.55 -0.42
C GLY A 29 -9.33 -13.51 0.21
N TRP A 30 -9.11 -14.05 1.41
CA TRP A 30 -7.76 -14.20 1.95
C TRP A 30 -7.11 -15.51 1.50
N ILE A 31 -5.83 -15.45 1.14
CA ILE A 31 -5.06 -16.61 0.67
C ILE A 31 -3.71 -16.69 1.38
N LEU A 32 -3.28 -17.92 1.69
CA LEU A 32 -1.93 -18.16 2.20
C LEU A 32 -0.92 -17.90 1.09
N MET A 33 0.07 -17.07 1.39
CA MET A 33 1.10 -16.67 0.45
C MET A 33 2.28 -17.64 0.53
N SER A 34 2.92 -17.91 -0.60
CA SER A 34 4.11 -18.75 -0.66
C SER A 34 5.32 -18.12 0.04
N GLU A 35 5.33 -16.80 0.13
CA GLU A 35 6.42 -15.99 0.67
C GLU A 35 5.89 -14.87 1.58
N GLN A 36 6.77 -14.34 2.42
CA GLN A 36 6.49 -13.16 3.23
C GLN A 36 6.23 -11.93 2.36
N TRP A 37 5.50 -10.96 2.92
CA TRP A 37 5.26 -9.69 2.24
C TRP A 37 6.59 -9.03 1.81
N PRO A 38 6.76 -8.65 0.53
CA PRO A 38 8.02 -8.07 0.07
C PRO A 38 8.24 -6.68 0.69
N ALA A 39 9.35 -6.51 1.41
CA ALA A 39 9.70 -5.24 2.04
C ALA A 39 10.15 -4.17 1.03
N THR A 40 10.69 -4.59 -0.11
CA THR A 40 11.21 -3.69 -1.14
C THR A 40 10.13 -3.34 -2.16
N ARG A 41 10.05 -2.06 -2.50
CA ARG A 41 9.18 -1.55 -3.56
C ARG A 41 10.04 -1.14 -4.76
N PRO A 42 9.79 -1.66 -5.98
CA PRO A 42 10.53 -1.26 -7.19
C PRO A 42 10.48 0.25 -7.45
N ASP A 43 9.30 0.87 -7.26
CA ASP A 43 9.12 2.32 -7.35
C ASP A 43 7.99 2.79 -6.41
N ARG A 44 7.70 4.09 -6.43
CA ARG A 44 6.65 4.69 -5.59
C ARG A 44 5.24 4.60 -6.20
N PHE A 45 5.10 4.12 -7.42
CA PHE A 45 3.89 4.17 -8.24
C PHE A 45 3.21 2.81 -8.35
N GLY A 46 3.39 1.94 -7.36
CA GLY A 46 2.69 0.67 -7.29
C GLY A 46 2.63 0.13 -5.87
N ASP A 47 2.04 -1.05 -5.75
CA ASP A 47 2.13 -1.88 -4.55
C ASP A 47 2.21 -3.36 -4.92
N TRP A 48 2.60 -4.16 -3.93
CA TRP A 48 2.46 -5.61 -4.04
C TRP A 48 1.01 -5.98 -3.79
N ILE A 49 0.44 -6.79 -4.67
CA ILE A 49 -0.95 -7.22 -4.60
C ILE A 49 -0.97 -8.74 -4.50
N ALA A 50 -1.80 -9.27 -3.59
CA ALA A 50 -1.95 -10.71 -3.46
C ALA A 50 -2.73 -11.26 -4.65
N ARG A 51 -2.22 -12.32 -5.28
CA ARG A 51 -2.94 -13.03 -6.35
C ARG A 51 -3.57 -14.33 -5.85
N PRO A 52 -4.65 -14.82 -6.49
CA PRO A 52 -5.25 -16.12 -6.18
C PRO A 52 -4.30 -17.31 -6.33
N THR A 53 -3.13 -17.11 -6.94
CA THR A 53 -2.06 -18.11 -7.07
C THR A 53 -1.21 -18.24 -5.81
N GLY A 54 -1.39 -17.38 -4.79
CA GLY A 54 -0.56 -17.34 -3.59
C GLY A 54 0.76 -16.59 -3.77
N LEU A 55 0.90 -15.82 -4.85
CA LEU A 55 2.08 -15.00 -5.15
C LEU A 55 1.79 -13.50 -5.01
N TRP A 56 2.82 -12.74 -4.64
CA TRP A 56 2.81 -11.28 -4.68
C TRP A 56 3.14 -10.78 -6.08
N GLU A 57 2.29 -9.91 -6.62
CA GLU A 57 2.53 -9.26 -7.90
C GLU A 57 2.69 -7.76 -7.71
N TRP A 58 3.75 -7.18 -8.27
CA TRP A 58 3.91 -5.73 -8.29
C TRP A 58 2.97 -5.13 -9.31
N VAL A 59 1.95 -4.41 -8.85
CA VAL A 59 0.99 -3.73 -9.71
C VAL A 59 1.29 -2.25 -9.68
N LYS A 60 1.63 -1.70 -10.86
CA LYS A 60 1.71 -0.25 -11.03
C LYS A 60 0.31 0.34 -11.00
N TYR A 61 0.14 1.40 -10.21
CA TYR A 61 -1.03 2.25 -10.31
C TYR A 61 -1.11 2.84 -11.70
N PRO A 62 -2.31 3.03 -12.25
CA PRO A 62 -2.46 3.77 -13.49
C PRO A 62 -1.79 5.13 -13.31
N ASP A 63 -0.97 5.55 -14.27
CA ASP A 63 -0.43 6.89 -14.26
C ASP A 63 -1.62 7.87 -14.20
N PRO A 64 -1.58 8.89 -13.34
CA PRO A 64 -2.56 9.97 -13.42
C PRO A 64 -2.53 10.51 -14.86
N PRO A 65 -3.68 10.90 -15.43
CA PRO A 65 -3.75 11.39 -16.81
C PRO A 65 -2.99 12.71 -17.03
N PHE A 66 -2.33 13.23 -15.98
CA PHE A 66 -1.53 14.43 -15.93
C PHE A 66 -0.29 14.20 -15.04
N ALA A 67 0.78 14.97 -15.27
CA ALA A 67 1.95 14.97 -14.40
C ALA A 67 1.65 15.68 -13.07
N VAL A 68 2.19 15.18 -11.96
CA VAL A 68 1.96 15.74 -10.60
C VAL A 68 3.26 16.31 -10.03
N VAL A 69 3.20 17.55 -9.55
CA VAL A 69 4.30 18.25 -8.87
C VAL A 69 3.83 18.75 -7.50
N TYR A 70 4.75 18.83 -6.53
CA TYR A 70 4.48 19.47 -5.24
C TYR A 70 4.98 20.92 -5.28
N HIS A 71 4.08 21.89 -5.07
CA HIS A 71 4.41 23.32 -5.13
C HIS A 71 3.53 24.11 -4.16
N GLU A 72 4.16 24.99 -3.36
CA GLU A 72 3.48 25.83 -2.35
C GLU A 72 2.65 25.03 -1.32
N GLY A 73 3.14 23.86 -0.91
CA GLY A 73 2.45 23.03 0.08
C GLY A 73 1.22 22.31 -0.48
N LYS A 74 1.08 22.23 -1.81
CA LYS A 74 -0.05 21.61 -2.49
C LYS A 74 0.42 20.71 -3.63
N LEU A 75 -0.37 19.68 -3.92
CA LEU A 75 -0.21 18.89 -5.13
C LEU A 75 -0.81 19.66 -6.30
N LYS A 76 -0.05 19.81 -7.36
CA LYS A 76 -0.47 20.54 -8.56
C LYS A 76 -0.19 19.73 -9.81
N ASN A 77 -1.01 19.93 -10.83
CA ASN A 77 -0.74 19.43 -12.17
C ASN A 77 0.51 20.16 -12.68
N ALA A 78 1.52 19.43 -13.16
CA ALA A 78 2.79 20.03 -13.55
C ALA A 78 2.67 20.91 -14.82
N ASP A 79 1.69 20.64 -15.67
CA ASP A 79 1.46 21.37 -16.92
C ASP A 79 0.58 22.61 -16.68
N THR A 80 -0.46 22.50 -15.85
CA THR A 80 -1.45 23.58 -15.63
C THR A 80 -1.26 24.35 -14.33
N MET A 81 -0.48 23.83 -13.38
CA MET A 81 -0.32 24.34 -12.01
C MET A 81 -1.64 24.44 -11.23
N GLU A 82 -2.67 23.72 -11.66
CA GLU A 82 -3.93 23.60 -10.93
C GLU A 82 -3.77 22.64 -9.75
N GLU A 83 -4.41 22.97 -8.64
CA GLU A 83 -4.42 22.14 -7.44
C GLU A 83 -5.16 20.82 -7.67
N ILE A 84 -4.55 19.73 -7.22
CA ILE A 84 -5.08 18.37 -7.31
C ILE A 84 -5.43 17.93 -5.89
N ALA A 85 -6.69 17.53 -5.68
CA ALA A 85 -7.09 16.90 -4.43
C ALA A 85 -6.44 15.52 -4.30
N ILE A 86 -5.88 15.22 -3.11
CA ILE A 86 -5.23 13.94 -2.78
C ILE A 86 -6.12 12.74 -3.14
N GLU A 87 -7.44 12.86 -2.95
CA GLU A 87 -8.45 11.84 -3.24
C GLU A 87 -8.52 11.44 -4.72
N THR A 88 -8.08 12.31 -5.62
CA THR A 88 -8.08 12.07 -7.07
C THR A 88 -6.84 11.31 -7.54
N LEU A 89 -5.87 11.11 -6.64
CA LEU A 89 -4.65 10.35 -6.94
C LEU A 89 -4.90 8.85 -6.78
N PRO A 90 -4.42 8.02 -7.72
CA PRO A 90 -4.67 6.60 -7.69
C PRO A 90 -3.94 5.91 -6.52
N GLY A 91 -4.68 5.03 -5.83
CA GLY A 91 -4.14 4.08 -4.85
C GLY A 91 -3.51 4.70 -3.61
N ASN A 92 -2.40 4.10 -3.16
CA ASN A 92 -1.68 4.44 -1.92
C ASN A 92 -0.84 5.73 -2.03
N VAL A 93 -0.91 6.43 -3.17
CA VAL A 93 -0.31 7.77 -3.35
C VAL A 93 -1.03 8.76 -2.44
N ALA A 94 -2.36 8.65 -2.34
CA ALA A 94 -3.19 9.47 -1.46
C ALA A 94 -2.78 9.35 0.01
N ALA A 95 -2.72 8.13 0.55
CA ALA A 95 -2.39 7.88 1.94
C ALA A 95 -0.93 8.23 2.30
N ARG A 96 0.02 8.10 1.36
CA ARG A 96 1.43 8.49 1.58
C ARG A 96 1.64 10.00 1.54
N LEU A 97 0.83 10.73 0.77
CA LEU A 97 0.82 12.19 0.77
C LEU A 97 0.17 12.75 2.03
N ASP A 98 -0.93 12.14 2.47
CA ASP A 98 -1.57 12.47 3.74
C ASP A 98 -0.60 12.28 4.94
N ALA A 99 0.19 11.20 4.93
CA ALA A 99 1.24 10.96 5.93
C ALA A 99 2.44 11.93 5.85
N LEU A 100 2.64 12.62 4.72
CA LEU A 100 3.66 13.65 4.54
C LEU A 100 3.15 15.04 4.96
N GLU A 101 1.87 15.33 4.76
CA GLU A 101 1.21 16.56 5.21
C GLU A 101 0.93 16.55 6.72
N THR A 102 0.68 15.36 7.26
CA THR A 102 0.49 15.13 8.70
C THR A 102 1.57 14.17 9.21
N PRO A 103 2.83 14.64 9.38
CA PRO A 103 3.88 13.77 9.86
C PRO A 103 3.46 13.16 11.21
N PRO A 104 3.57 11.84 11.39
CA PRO A 104 3.23 11.21 12.66
C PRO A 104 4.05 11.87 13.77
N PRO A 105 3.45 12.12 14.95
CA PRO A 105 4.15 12.77 16.05
C PRO A 105 5.46 12.00 16.33
N PRO A 106 6.58 12.71 16.56
CA PRO A 106 7.86 12.06 16.80
C PRO A 106 7.69 11.07 17.95
N LEU A 107 8.03 9.80 17.68
CA LEU A 107 8.09 8.78 18.73
C LEU A 107 9.18 9.21 19.71
N LEU A 108 8.76 9.76 20.85
CA LEU A 108 9.69 9.99 21.96
C LEU A 108 10.23 8.63 22.38
N PRO A 109 11.56 8.49 22.57
CA PRO A 109 12.12 7.23 23.06
C PRO A 109 11.50 6.94 24.43
N GLU A 110 10.95 5.73 24.57
CA GLU A 110 10.44 5.23 25.86
C GLU A 110 11.60 5.25 26.87
N SER A 111 11.39 6.00 27.96
CA SER A 111 12.30 6.16 29.10
C SER A 111 12.27 4.97 30.04
#